data_AF-A0A518S8L0-F1
#
_entry.id   AF-A0A518S8L0-F1
#
_cell.length_a   1.000
_cell.length_b   1.000
_cell.length_c   1.000
_cell.angle_alpha   90.00
_cell.angle_beta   90.00
_cell.angle_gamma   90.00
#
_symmetry.space_group_name_H-M   'P 1'
#
loop_
_entity.id
_entity.type
_entity.pdbx_description
1 polymer ?
#
loop_
_entity_poly.entity_id
_entity_poly.type
_entity_poly.pdbx_seq_one_letter_code
_entity_poly.pdbx_strand_id
1 'polypeptide(L)'
;MHVSSRWFSLLGGFILAGGVLGLLSSTGLARVQYAFLAAGGVLFIVGGTENRIREQIPWYQLVGLGDIAVGLGLVTSAFGDPSGTVTLTLQTTLLAAAGVALAVLGADYFLGGVYLEIPEEAP
;
A
#
# COMPACT_ATOMS: atom_id res chain seq x y z
N MET A 1 -3.12 12.86 16.84
CA MET A 1 -3.97 11.64 16.79
C MET A 1 -3.05 10.46 17.09
N HIS A 2 -3.31 9.69 18.17
CA HIS A 2 -2.44 8.57 18.55
C HIS A 2 -2.84 7.31 17.78
N VAL A 3 -1.89 6.68 17.10
CA VAL A 3 -2.11 5.43 16.36
C VAL A 3 -1.13 4.39 16.88
N SER A 4 -1.63 3.20 17.22
CA SER A 4 -0.76 2.07 17.53
C SER A 4 -0.16 1.55 16.23
N SER A 5 1.16 1.53 16.13
CA SER A 5 1.88 0.98 14.97
C SER A 5 1.49 -0.47 14.67
N ARG A 6 1.01 -1.22 15.67
CA ARG A 6 0.50 -2.60 15.54
C ARG A 6 -0.71 -2.74 14.61
N TRP A 7 -1.52 -1.68 14.42
CA TRP A 7 -2.61 -1.72 13.45
C TRP A 7 -2.09 -1.89 12.01
N PHE A 8 -0.94 -1.28 11.70
CA PHE A 8 -0.32 -1.39 10.39
C PHE A 8 0.22 -2.81 10.15
N SER A 9 0.66 -3.54 11.17
CA SER A 9 1.08 -4.92 10.97
C SER A 9 -0.09 -5.88 10.73
N LEU A 10 -1.25 -5.64 11.35
CA LEU A 10 -2.48 -6.39 11.05
C LEU A 10 -2.96 -6.12 9.61
N LEU A 11 -3.03 -4.84 9.23
CA LEU A 11 -3.39 -4.44 7.87
C LEU A 11 -2.40 -5.02 6.85
N GLY A 12 -1.11 -4.92 7.13
CA GLY A 12 -0.03 -5.47 6.30
C GLY A 12 -0.12 -6.97 6.15
N GLY A 13 -0.46 -7.70 7.22
CA GLY A 13 -0.72 -9.14 7.18
C GLY A 13 -1.85 -9.52 6.24
N PHE A 14 -2.97 -8.80 6.30
CA PHE A 14 -4.10 -9.02 5.40
C PHE A 14 -3.75 -8.72 3.94
N ILE A 15 -3.10 -7.58 3.69
CA ILE A 15 -2.65 -7.17 2.34
C ILE A 15 -1.64 -8.18 1.78
N LEU A 16 -0.67 -8.61 2.59
CA LEU A 16 0.34 -9.59 2.20
C LEU A 16 -0.30 -10.92 1.82
N ALA A 17 -1.23 -11.43 2.64
CA ALA A 17 -1.94 -12.67 2.34
C ALA A 17 -2.69 -12.58 1.01
N GLY A 18 -3.43 -11.49 0.79
CA GLY A 18 -4.12 -11.24 -0.49
C GLY A 18 -3.16 -11.12 -1.67
N GLY A 19 -2.05 -10.40 -1.51
CA GLY A 19 -1.00 -10.24 -2.52
C GLY A 19 -0.35 -11.57 -2.89
N VAL A 20 0.01 -12.40 -1.92
CA VAL A 20 0.61 -13.72 -2.17
C VAL A 20 -0.39 -14.66 -2.85
N LEU A 21 -1.63 -14.73 -2.38
CA LEU A 21 -2.66 -15.57 -3.01
C LEU A 21 -2.93 -15.12 -4.45
N GLY A 22 -2.98 -13.82 -4.70
CA GLY A 22 -3.13 -13.25 -6.04
C GLY A 22 -1.92 -13.53 -6.94
N LEU A 23 -0.69 -13.45 -6.42
CA LEU A 23 0.53 -13.79 -7.16
C LEU A 23 0.51 -15.25 -7.66
N LEU A 24 0.05 -16.16 -6.81
CA LEU A 24 -0.02 -17.60 -7.12
C LEU A 24 -1.14 -17.94 -8.12
N SER A 25 -2.22 -17.16 -8.14
CA SER A 25 -3.42 -17.45 -8.94
C SER A 25 -3.52 -16.65 -10.25
N SER A 26 -2.65 -15.66 -10.47
CA SER A 26 -2.73 -14.75 -11.61
C SER A 26 -1.50 -14.77 -12.53
N THR A 27 -1.70 -14.24 -13.74
CA THR A 27 -0.68 -14.10 -14.79
C THR A 27 -0.72 -12.70 -15.40
N GLY A 28 0.34 -12.31 -16.12
CA GLY A 28 0.39 -11.02 -16.83
C GLY A 28 0.39 -9.82 -15.88
N LEU A 29 -0.37 -8.78 -16.24
CA LEU A 29 -0.37 -7.49 -15.53
C LEU A 29 -0.99 -7.58 -14.13
N ALA A 30 -1.95 -8.49 -13.93
CA ALA A 30 -2.53 -8.78 -12.61
C ALA A 30 -1.46 -9.29 -11.63
N ARG A 31 -0.49 -10.10 -12.10
CA ARG A 31 0.61 -10.58 -11.26
C ARG A 31 1.49 -9.42 -10.77
N VAL A 32 1.68 -8.39 -11.59
CA VAL A 32 2.42 -7.18 -11.20
C VAL A 32 1.70 -6.42 -10.10
N GLN A 33 0.38 -6.23 -10.22
CA GLN A 33 -0.46 -5.66 -9.16
C GLN A 33 -0.27 -6.43 -7.84
N TYR A 34 -0.38 -7.75 -7.87
CA TYR A 34 -0.26 -8.57 -6.65
C TYR A 34 1.15 -8.59 -6.07
N ALA A 35 2.19 -8.42 -6.91
CA ALA A 35 3.56 -8.21 -6.43
C ALA A 35 3.69 -6.92 -5.63
N PHE A 36 3.09 -5.84 -6.11
CA PHE A 36 3.05 -4.55 -5.41
C PHE A 36 2.27 -4.63 -4.10
N LEU A 37 1.10 -5.29 -4.10
CA LEU A 37 0.33 -5.55 -2.88
C LEU A 37 1.15 -6.36 -1.86
N ALA A 38 1.80 -7.45 -2.30
CA ALA A 38 2.63 -8.26 -1.40
C ALA A 38 3.80 -7.44 -0.82
N ALA A 39 4.51 -6.68 -1.66
CA ALA A 39 5.59 -5.80 -1.21
C ALA A 39 5.10 -4.75 -0.21
N GLY A 40 3.97 -4.11 -0.50
CA GLY A 40 3.31 -3.18 0.41
C GLY A 40 2.98 -3.83 1.74
N GLY A 41 2.34 -5.01 1.72
CA GLY A 41 2.01 -5.77 2.93
C GLY A 41 3.23 -6.08 3.81
N VAL A 42 4.37 -6.45 3.21
CA VAL A 42 5.63 -6.62 3.94
C VAL A 42 6.07 -5.31 4.60
N LEU A 43 6.05 -4.20 3.87
CA LEU A 43 6.46 -2.89 4.40
C LEU A 43 5.56 -2.43 5.55
N PHE A 44 4.25 -2.65 5.46
CA PHE A 44 3.31 -2.41 6.55
C PHE A 44 3.61 -3.27 7.79
N ILE A 45 3.96 -4.54 7.62
CA ILE A 45 4.36 -5.42 8.72
C ILE A 45 5.65 -4.93 9.36
N VAL A 46 6.67 -4.62 8.56
CA VAL A 46 7.97 -4.16 9.05
C VAL A 46 7.85 -2.80 9.75
N GLY A 47 7.05 -1.87 9.21
CA GLY A 47 6.75 -0.59 9.86
C GLY A 47 5.90 -0.73 11.13
N GLY A 48 4.97 -1.70 11.15
CA GLY A 48 4.06 -1.93 12.26
C GLY A 48 4.57 -2.85 13.37
N THR A 49 5.80 -3.36 13.27
CA THR A 49 6.43 -4.24 14.26
C THR A 49 7.75 -3.68 14.73
N GLU A 50 8.05 -3.74 16.03
CA GLU A 50 9.36 -3.36 16.55
C GLU A 50 10.44 -4.34 16.04
N ASN A 51 11.44 -3.81 15.32
CA ASN A 51 12.52 -4.59 14.73
C ASN A 51 13.74 -3.70 14.44
N ARG A 52 14.87 -4.32 14.09
CA ARG A 52 16.14 -3.62 13.80
C ARG A 52 16.08 -2.66 12.61
N ILE A 53 15.11 -2.82 11.70
CA ILE A 53 14.94 -1.91 10.56
C ILE A 53 14.32 -0.59 11.06
N ARG A 54 13.37 -0.65 12.01
CA ARG A 54 12.78 0.54 12.64
C ARG A 54 13.75 1.39 13.44
N GLU A 55 14.88 0.82 13.87
CA GLU A 55 15.96 1.57 14.52
C GLU A 55 16.69 2.51 13.54
N GLN A 56 16.67 2.18 12.24
CA GLN A 56 17.36 2.93 11.18
C GLN A 56 16.39 3.79 10.35
N ILE A 57 15.19 3.26 10.11
CA ILE A 57 14.17 3.90 9.28
C ILE A 57 12.92 4.10 10.14
N PRO A 58 12.45 5.34 10.33
CA PRO A 58 11.22 5.62 11.06
C PRO A 58 10.03 4.84 10.50
N TRP A 59 9.16 4.38 11.40
CA TRP A 59 8.03 3.51 11.07
C TRP A 59 7.10 4.09 10.00
N TYR A 60 6.86 5.40 10.05
CA TYR A 60 5.97 6.10 9.14
C TYR A 60 6.55 6.15 7.72
N GLN A 61 7.88 6.14 7.55
CA GLN A 61 8.50 6.06 6.21
C GLN A 61 8.32 4.67 5.60
N LEU A 62 8.41 3.62 6.42
CA LEU A 62 8.16 2.24 5.97
C LEU A 62 6.70 2.04 5.60
N VAL A 63 5.78 2.56 6.41
CA VAL A 63 4.34 2.57 6.11
C VAL A 63 4.06 3.37 4.83
N GLY A 64 4.67 4.56 4.68
CA GLY A 64 4.52 5.39 3.49
C GLY A 64 5.05 4.72 2.21
N LEU A 65 6.18 3.99 2.27
CA LEU A 65 6.62 3.14 1.16
C LEU A 65 5.63 2.02 0.87
N GLY A 66 5.02 1.45 1.91
CA GLY A 66 3.94 0.47 1.80
C GLY A 66 2.73 1.03 1.06
N ASP A 67 2.31 2.24 1.41
CA ASP A 67 1.24 2.98 0.75
C ASP A 67 1.57 3.23 -0.73
N ILE A 68 2.78 3.71 -1.05
CA ILE A 68 3.21 3.88 -2.45
C ILE A 68 3.11 2.56 -3.22
N ALA A 69 3.62 1.47 -2.64
CA ALA A 69 3.55 0.15 -3.27
C ALA A 69 2.10 -0.29 -3.52
N VAL A 70 1.23 -0.21 -2.51
CA VAL A 70 -0.20 -0.56 -2.65
C VAL A 70 -0.87 0.34 -3.69
N GLY A 71 -0.60 1.65 -3.67
CA GLY A 71 -1.13 2.62 -4.61
C GLY A 71 -0.77 2.28 -6.07
N LEU A 72 0.51 1.95 -6.32
CA LEU A 72 0.96 1.47 -7.63
C LEU A 72 0.29 0.14 -8.03
N GLY A 73 0.06 -0.76 -7.07
CA GLY A 73 -0.72 -1.98 -7.28
C GLY A 73 -2.16 -1.70 -7.75
N LEU A 74 -2.82 -0.72 -7.15
CA LEU A 74 -4.17 -0.31 -7.55
C LEU A 74 -4.19 0.37 -8.92
N VAL A 75 -3.21 1.23 -9.23
CA VAL A 75 -3.10 1.85 -10.56
C VAL A 75 -2.86 0.80 -11.63
N THR A 76 -1.98 -0.17 -11.41
CA THR A 76 -1.74 -1.27 -12.37
C THR A 76 -2.99 -2.11 -12.60
N SER A 77 -3.80 -2.37 -11.56
CA SER A 77 -5.09 -3.06 -11.69
C SER A 77 -6.04 -2.38 -12.68
N ALA A 78 -6.00 -1.06 -12.74
CA ALA A 78 -6.90 -0.25 -13.57
C ALA A 78 -6.67 -0.46 -15.09
N PHE A 79 -5.47 -0.89 -15.48
CA PHE A 79 -5.09 -1.13 -16.87
C PHE A 79 -5.16 -2.61 -17.30
N GLY A 80 -5.57 -3.51 -16.39
CA GLY A 80 -5.55 -4.96 -16.62
C GLY A 80 -6.73 -5.53 -17.40
N ASP A 81 -7.82 -4.79 -17.58
CA ASP A 81 -9.06 -5.29 -18.18
C ASP A 81 -9.48 -4.47 -19.43
N PRO A 82 -9.37 -5.04 -20.64
CA PRO A 82 -9.71 -4.36 -21.89
C PRO A 82 -11.20 -4.45 -22.28
N SER A 83 -12.07 -5.02 -21.45
CA SER A 83 -13.49 -5.21 -21.81
C SER A 83 -14.33 -3.93 -21.64
N GLY A 84 -14.31 -3.05 -22.66
CA GLY A 84 -14.87 -1.68 -22.67
C GLY A 84 -16.37 -1.51 -22.36
N THR A 85 -16.81 -1.82 -21.14
CA THR A 85 -18.14 -1.51 -20.58
C THR A 85 -18.07 -0.29 -19.66
N VAL A 86 -19.17 0.46 -19.56
CA VAL A 86 -19.26 1.69 -18.73
C VAL A 86 -18.97 1.42 -17.24
N THR A 87 -19.35 0.25 -16.73
CA THR A 87 -19.04 -0.21 -15.36
C THR A 87 -17.53 -0.34 -15.16
N LEU A 88 -16.80 -0.76 -16.20
CA LEU A 88 -15.35 -0.86 -16.21
C LEU A 88 -14.71 0.53 -16.10
N THR A 89 -15.23 1.53 -16.82
CA THR A 89 -14.68 2.90 -16.79
C THR A 89 -14.77 3.53 -15.40
N LEU A 90 -15.89 3.36 -14.69
CA LEU A 90 -16.05 3.89 -13.32
C LEU A 90 -15.11 3.16 -12.35
N GLN A 91 -15.06 1.82 -12.41
CA GLN A 91 -14.18 1.02 -11.56
C GLN A 91 -12.70 1.36 -11.78
N THR A 92 -12.26 1.41 -13.05
CA THR A 92 -10.89 1.79 -13.43
C THR A 92 -10.55 3.19 -12.92
N THR A 93 -11.45 4.16 -13.10
CA THR A 93 -11.21 5.54 -12.65
C THR A 93 -11.11 5.61 -11.13
N LEU A 94 -11.98 4.92 -10.40
CA LEU A 94 -11.95 4.88 -8.93
C LEU A 94 -10.69 4.19 -8.41
N LEU A 95 -10.28 3.07 -9.00
CA LEU A 95 -9.06 2.35 -8.60
C LEU A 95 -7.80 3.16 -8.92
N ALA A 96 -7.74 3.81 -10.07
CA ALA A 96 -6.64 4.69 -10.43
C ALA A 96 -6.57 5.91 -9.50
N ALA A 97 -7.70 6.57 -9.24
CA ALA A 97 -7.76 7.72 -8.33
C ALA A 97 -7.39 7.34 -6.89
N ALA A 98 -7.92 6.21 -6.39
CA ALA A 98 -7.55 5.68 -5.08
C ALA A 98 -6.07 5.34 -5.01
N GLY A 99 -5.52 4.68 -6.04
CA GLY A 99 -4.11 4.33 -6.10
C GLY A 99 -3.18 5.55 -6.12
N VAL A 100 -3.54 6.59 -6.90
CA VAL A 100 -2.79 7.86 -6.93
C VAL A 100 -2.88 8.57 -5.58
N ALA A 101 -4.07 8.68 -4.99
CA ALA A 101 -4.25 9.31 -3.69
C ALA A 101 -3.39 8.61 -2.63
N LEU A 102 -3.43 7.28 -2.59
CA LEU A 102 -2.69 6.46 -1.64
C LEU A 102 -1.16 6.58 -1.86
N ALA A 103 -0.70 6.65 -3.11
CA ALA A 103 0.70 6.92 -3.41
C ALA A 103 1.16 8.33 -2.99
N VAL A 104 0.29 9.34 -3.13
CA VAL A 104 0.59 10.71 -2.65
C VAL A 104 0.66 10.76 -1.13
N LEU A 105 -0.28 10.12 -0.43
CA LEU A 105 -0.24 9.97 1.03
C LEU A 105 1.05 9.30 1.49
N GLY A 106 1.40 8.18 0.86
CA GLY A 106 2.62 7.45 1.17
C GLY A 106 3.89 8.25 0.90
N ALA A 107 3.92 9.03 -0.19
CA ALA A 107 5.04 9.92 -0.50
C ALA A 107 5.21 11.03 0.53
N ASP A 108 4.12 11.62 1.01
CA ASP A 108 4.18 12.63 2.05
C ASP A 108 4.70 12.04 3.37
N TYR A 109 4.20 10.87 3.78
CA TYR A 109 4.75 10.16 4.94
C TYR A 109 6.22 9.80 4.77
N PHE A 110 6.64 9.35 3.59
CA PHE A 110 8.05 9.08 3.33
C PHE A 110 8.93 10.34 3.46
N LEU A 111 8.43 11.50 3.03
CA LEU A 111 9.12 12.79 3.13
C LEU A 111 9.06 13.42 4.53
N GLY A 112 8.41 12.78 5.50
CA GLY A 112 8.34 13.28 6.87
C GLY A 112 7.07 14.07 7.19
N GLY A 113 5.99 13.91 6.43
CA GLY A 113 4.69 14.53 6.69
C GLY A 113 4.72 16.04 6.52
N VAL A 114 5.28 16.50 5.40
CA VAL A 114 5.42 17.94 5.10
C VAL A 114 4.05 18.58 4.89
N TYR A 115 3.12 17.83 4.31
CA TYR A 115 1.76 18.29 3.99
C TYR A 115 0.69 17.69 4.90
N LEU A 116 0.89 16.47 5.39
CA LEU A 116 0.01 15.78 6.34
C LEU A 116 0.79 15.47 7.62
N GLU A 117 0.24 15.88 8.76
CA GLU A 117 0.85 15.59 10.05
C GLU A 117 1.07 14.09 10.24
N ILE A 118 2.29 13.71 10.65
CA ILE A 118 2.59 12.34 11.02
C ILE A 118 1.85 12.04 12.33
N PRO A 119 1.06 10.95 12.41
CA PRO A 119 0.45 10.54 13.66
C PRO A 119 1.51 10.25 14.71
N GLU A 120 1.34 10.77 15.92
CA GLU A 120 2.21 10.41 17.04
C GLU A 120 1.97 8.94 17.41
N GLU A 121 3.05 8.18 17.57
CA GLU A 121 2.96 6.80 18.00
C GLU A 121 2.42 6.75 19.43
N ALA A 122 1.34 5.99 19.65
CA ALA A 122 0.83 5.74 20.99
C ALA A 122 1.90 4.96 21.81
N PRO A 123 2.12 5.31 23.08
CA PRO A 123 3.05 4.56 23.95
C PRO A 123 2.63 3.09 24.14
#